data_AF-A0A2B8AT11-F1
#
_entry.id   AF-A0A2B8AT11-F1
#
_cell.length_a   1.000
_cell.length_b   1.000
_cell.length_c   1.000
_cell.angle_alpha   90.00
_cell.angle_beta   90.00
_cell.angle_gamma   90.00
#
_symmetry.space_group_name_H-M   'P 1'
#
loop_
_entity.id
_entity.type
_entity.pdbx_description
1 polymer ?
#
loop_
_entity_poly.entity_id
_entity_poly.type
_entity_poly.pdbx_seq_one_letter_code
_entity_poly.pdbx_strand_id
1 'polypeptide(L)'
;MVVWEPSLVSEFKRLESEPSPHQRGLQLEKLLERFFQKAHFLVQRNAGAAGPRQTDLVAGYDNTWYIIEAKWEQHPVGTNVVDDVRIRVEGAGQGSIGVIIGVAGFNDAAVERVIQYRDRQPVLLIGEEELLQTLQSPELLANLLKKKRDQLVAHGRVHLGSDTTRKTRRRSTDDLPESSFSLLNGDQAPLPYLVAKDGFAELVFVHELPDVDWVVAGGSGVTLDLPVRRLNERGLIDLIHTLNSMGWTSSEPTWSIRQATTAWHGGGAREFVQALSSRKQRYDGLEEPHHTEQVIYFDTCPGGGFYTLTADVSSDPSRVLLRCNVSFQLVGVPVDMAPLRQLFEGYDAMATGFFRPLAGPAVQRGHLENDQILDAVAYVVSADPFPAGSSEAEAGSATTSQVVEPEKWVTGIVARNPYHRPERGTTPEGWPRAVDSSEFIICALRNHHPLRKKPKGYFLISWELARTSDAQAFCPVADW
;
A
#
# COMPACT_ATOMS: atom_id res chain seq x y z
N MET A 1 38.99 -17.30 -8.71
CA MET A 1 39.29 -15.85 -8.71
C MET A 1 38.03 -15.14 -9.17
N VAL A 2 37.20 -14.65 -8.23
CA VAL A 2 35.93 -14.00 -8.56
C VAL A 2 36.27 -12.61 -9.07
N VAL A 3 36.09 -12.39 -10.38
CA VAL A 3 36.24 -11.07 -10.99
C VAL A 3 35.04 -10.24 -10.53
N TRP A 4 35.29 -9.25 -9.68
CA TRP A 4 34.25 -8.31 -9.25
C TRP A 4 33.87 -7.44 -10.45
N GLU A 5 32.70 -7.68 -11.02
CA GLU A 5 32.17 -6.82 -12.07
C GLU A 5 31.83 -5.46 -11.44
N PRO A 6 32.36 -4.34 -11.98
CA PRO A 6 32.08 -3.03 -11.41
C PRO A 6 30.60 -2.68 -11.52
N SER A 7 30.07 -1.97 -10.52
CA SER A 7 28.68 -1.51 -10.56
C SER A 7 28.44 -0.60 -11.77
N LEU A 8 27.22 -0.64 -12.33
CA LEU A 8 26.82 0.19 -13.47
C LEU A 8 27.05 1.68 -13.19
N VAL A 9 26.80 2.12 -11.96
CA VAL A 9 27.01 3.50 -11.50
C VAL A 9 28.50 3.87 -11.49
N SER A 10 29.35 2.99 -10.96
CA SER A 10 30.81 3.21 -10.96
C SER A 10 31.38 3.26 -12.37
N GLU A 11 30.76 2.57 -13.32
CA GLU A 11 31.15 2.63 -14.72
C GLU A 11 30.66 3.91 -15.39
N PHE A 12 29.41 4.32 -15.19
CA PHE A 12 28.90 5.61 -15.65
C PHE A 12 29.78 6.78 -15.20
N LYS A 13 30.17 6.82 -13.91
CA LYS A 13 31.08 7.83 -13.36
C LYS A 13 32.47 7.81 -13.98
N ARG A 14 32.94 6.64 -14.47
CA ARG A 14 34.21 6.56 -15.20
C ARG A 14 34.09 7.19 -16.59
N LEU A 15 32.92 7.10 -17.23
CA LEU A 15 32.66 7.73 -18.54
C LEU A 15 32.73 9.25 -18.47
N GLU A 16 32.37 9.87 -17.35
CA GLU A 16 32.53 11.31 -17.14
C GLU A 16 33.99 11.77 -17.28
N SER A 17 34.93 10.89 -16.90
CA SER A 17 36.37 11.15 -16.96
C SER A 17 37.00 10.83 -18.32
N GLU A 18 36.24 10.30 -19.28
CA GLU A 18 36.73 10.01 -20.63
C GLU A 18 36.82 11.31 -21.46
N PRO A 19 38.04 11.76 -21.84
CA PRO A 19 38.21 13.01 -22.57
C PRO A 19 37.71 12.93 -24.01
N SER A 20 37.67 11.75 -24.63
CA SER A 20 37.24 11.58 -26.01
C SER A 20 35.71 11.47 -26.12
N PRO A 21 35.00 12.46 -26.71
CA PRO A 21 33.54 12.43 -26.80
C PRO A 21 33.03 11.21 -27.58
N HIS A 22 33.76 10.82 -28.63
CA HIS A 22 33.43 9.65 -29.44
C HIS A 22 33.56 8.35 -28.65
N GLN A 23 34.67 8.18 -27.91
CA GLN A 23 34.83 6.97 -27.08
C GLN A 23 33.83 6.92 -25.95
N ARG A 24 33.52 8.08 -25.35
CA ARG A 24 32.50 8.20 -24.29
C ARG A 24 31.11 7.78 -24.78
N GLY A 25 30.70 8.22 -25.98
CA GLY A 25 29.45 7.77 -26.60
C GLY A 25 29.39 6.26 -26.81
N LEU A 26 30.44 5.69 -27.42
CA LEU A 26 30.51 4.24 -27.67
C LEU A 26 30.52 3.41 -26.38
N GLN A 27 31.17 3.91 -25.32
CA GLN A 27 31.16 3.26 -24.01
C GLN A 27 29.81 3.41 -23.29
N LEU A 28 29.10 4.53 -23.47
CA LEU A 28 27.74 4.70 -22.99
C LEU A 28 26.80 3.66 -23.61
N GLU A 29 26.89 3.40 -24.91
CA GLU A 29 26.09 2.34 -25.54
C GLU A 29 26.34 0.96 -24.93
N LYS A 30 27.61 0.62 -24.63
CA LYS A 30 27.98 -0.65 -23.96
C LYS A 30 27.47 -0.72 -22.52
N LEU A 31 27.43 0.41 -21.83
CA LEU A 31 26.84 0.51 -20.50
C LEU A 31 25.32 0.26 -20.59
N LEU A 32 24.65 0.94 -21.51
CA LEU A 32 23.20 0.86 -21.70
C LEU A 32 22.76 -0.55 -22.13
N GLU A 33 23.53 -1.23 -22.98
CA GLU A 33 23.29 -2.63 -23.33
C GLU A 33 23.17 -3.53 -22.10
N ARG A 34 24.20 -3.50 -21.22
CA ARG A 34 24.20 -4.30 -19.99
C ARG A 34 23.16 -3.82 -18.99
N PHE A 35 22.89 -2.53 -18.93
CA PHE A 35 21.85 -1.95 -18.08
C PHE A 35 20.47 -2.50 -18.47
N PHE A 36 20.10 -2.43 -19.74
CA PHE A 36 18.82 -2.97 -20.22
C PHE A 36 18.74 -4.50 -20.04
N GLN A 37 19.85 -5.23 -20.26
CA GLN A 37 19.91 -6.68 -19.97
C GLN A 37 19.71 -6.98 -18.47
N LYS A 38 20.34 -6.22 -17.57
CA LYS A 38 20.15 -6.32 -16.11
C LYS A 38 18.72 -5.94 -15.69
N ALA A 39 18.05 -5.09 -16.46
CA ALA A 39 16.63 -4.78 -16.32
C ALA A 39 15.70 -5.82 -17.00
N HIS A 40 16.23 -6.96 -17.46
CA HIS A 40 15.52 -8.07 -18.11
C HIS A 40 14.91 -7.77 -19.49
N PHE A 41 15.45 -6.79 -20.22
CA PHE A 41 15.06 -6.54 -21.61
C PHE A 41 15.81 -7.47 -22.57
N LEU A 42 15.16 -7.84 -23.67
CA LEU A 42 15.79 -8.48 -24.82
C LEU A 42 16.49 -7.42 -25.67
N VAL A 43 17.81 -7.33 -25.57
CA VAL A 43 18.58 -6.25 -26.22
C VAL A 43 19.24 -6.73 -27.51
N GLN A 44 19.14 -5.92 -28.57
CA GLN A 44 19.87 -6.07 -29.82
C GLN A 44 20.59 -4.75 -30.14
N ARG A 45 21.92 -4.83 -30.30
CA ARG A 45 22.70 -3.70 -30.83
C ARG A 45 22.72 -3.71 -32.34
N ASN A 46 22.71 -2.53 -32.93
CA ASN A 46 22.81 -2.34 -34.38
C ASN A 46 21.75 -3.14 -35.15
N ALA A 47 20.53 -3.24 -34.61
CA ALA A 47 19.45 -3.96 -35.27
C ALA A 47 19.14 -3.29 -36.62
N GLY A 48 19.40 -3.99 -37.72
CA GLY A 48 19.15 -3.51 -39.08
C GLY A 48 17.67 -3.34 -39.44
N ALA A 49 16.76 -3.55 -38.49
CA ALA A 49 15.32 -3.48 -38.67
C ALA A 49 14.79 -2.04 -38.89
N ALA A 50 15.61 -1.00 -38.68
CA ALA A 50 15.27 0.40 -38.91
C ALA A 50 16.31 1.10 -39.82
N GLY A 51 16.22 0.91 -41.15
CA GLY A 51 17.03 1.69 -42.12
C GLY A 51 16.57 3.17 -42.19
N PRO A 52 17.42 4.16 -42.56
CA PRO A 52 18.77 4.11 -43.16
C PRO A 52 19.93 4.59 -42.25
N ARG A 53 19.71 4.84 -40.95
CA ARG A 53 20.75 5.23 -39.97
C ARG A 53 20.81 4.22 -38.83
N GLN A 54 22.02 3.91 -38.37
CA GLN A 54 22.26 3.01 -37.23
C GLN A 54 21.55 3.54 -35.98
N THR A 55 20.74 2.70 -35.34
CA THR A 55 20.19 2.95 -34.00
C THR A 55 21.17 2.37 -32.99
N ASP A 56 21.42 3.09 -31.91
CA ASP A 56 22.34 2.64 -30.86
C ASP A 56 21.92 1.29 -30.28
N LEU A 57 20.65 1.19 -29.87
CA LEU A 57 20.09 0.03 -29.18
C LEU A 57 18.61 -0.19 -29.56
N VAL A 58 18.21 -1.46 -29.69
CA VAL A 58 16.80 -1.88 -29.71
C VAL A 58 16.58 -2.84 -28.55
N ALA A 59 15.52 -2.63 -27.77
CA ALA A 59 15.22 -3.46 -26.61
C ALA A 59 13.75 -3.89 -26.59
N GLY A 60 13.49 -5.16 -26.31
CA GLY A 60 12.13 -5.72 -26.15
C GLY A 60 11.82 -6.00 -24.68
N TYR A 61 10.61 -5.65 -24.25
CA TYR A 61 10.08 -6.03 -22.94
C TYR A 61 8.58 -6.27 -23.04
N ASP A 62 8.14 -7.47 -22.62
CA ASP A 62 6.79 -7.96 -22.86
C ASP A 62 6.42 -7.85 -24.36
N ASN A 63 5.29 -7.25 -24.71
CA ASN A 63 4.87 -7.02 -26.10
C ASN A 63 5.31 -5.65 -26.65
N THR A 64 6.27 -4.97 -26.02
CA THR A 64 6.71 -3.62 -26.41
C THR A 64 8.17 -3.61 -26.87
N TRP A 65 8.44 -2.97 -28.01
CA TRP A 65 9.79 -2.71 -28.52
C TRP A 65 10.18 -1.25 -28.34
N TYR A 66 11.41 -1.03 -27.90
CA TYR A 66 11.99 0.28 -27.63
C TYR A 66 13.15 0.55 -28.58
N ILE A 67 13.07 1.65 -29.33
CA ILE A 67 14.13 2.17 -30.20
C ILE A 67 14.88 3.24 -29.40
N ILE A 68 16.12 2.95 -29.03
CA ILE A 68 16.87 3.73 -28.04
C ILE A 68 18.00 4.51 -28.72
N GLU A 69 18.06 5.81 -28.45
CA GLU A 69 19.12 6.71 -28.85
C GLU A 69 19.79 7.31 -27.61
N ALA A 70 21.12 7.27 -27.56
CA ALA A 70 21.92 7.77 -26.46
C ALA A 70 22.76 8.98 -26.89
N LYS A 71 22.68 10.08 -26.13
CA LYS A 71 23.43 11.31 -26.38
C LYS A 71 24.23 11.74 -25.15
N TRP A 72 25.56 11.68 -25.29
CA TRP A 72 26.52 12.23 -24.33
C TRP A 72 27.22 13.46 -24.93
N GLU A 73 26.46 14.54 -25.08
CA GLU A 73 26.93 15.82 -25.61
C GLU A 73 27.07 16.87 -24.51
N GLN A 74 27.74 17.99 -24.79
CA GLN A 74 27.85 19.10 -23.83
C GLN A 74 26.57 19.94 -23.75
N HIS A 75 25.74 19.91 -24.79
CA HIS A 75 24.54 20.72 -24.90
C HIS A 75 23.29 19.84 -24.80
N PRO A 76 22.18 20.40 -24.29
CA PRO A 76 20.91 19.68 -24.24
C PRO A 76 20.45 19.20 -25.63
N VAL A 77 19.84 18.02 -25.67
CA VAL A 77 19.34 17.41 -26.90
C VAL A 77 18.23 18.27 -27.50
N GLY A 78 18.30 18.48 -28.82
CA GLY A 78 17.35 19.29 -29.60
C GLY A 78 16.31 18.47 -30.38
N THR A 79 15.47 19.20 -31.12
CA THR A 79 14.35 18.63 -31.89
C THR A 79 14.77 17.70 -33.02
N ASN A 80 15.96 17.90 -33.60
CA ASN A 80 16.52 17.06 -34.65
C ASN A 80 16.64 15.60 -34.22
N VAL A 81 17.07 15.34 -32.98
CA VAL A 81 17.20 13.97 -32.45
C VAL A 81 15.82 13.34 -32.25
N VAL A 82 14.84 14.13 -31.77
CA VAL A 82 13.45 13.67 -31.60
C VAL A 82 12.84 13.23 -32.93
N ASP A 83 13.02 14.06 -33.97
CA ASP A 83 12.52 13.76 -35.31
C ASP A 83 13.21 12.52 -35.91
N ASP A 84 14.54 12.41 -35.74
CA ASP A 84 15.32 11.26 -36.20
C ASP A 84 14.90 9.95 -35.54
N VAL A 85 14.69 9.95 -34.22
CA VAL A 85 14.21 8.76 -33.48
C VAL A 85 12.80 8.40 -33.92
N ARG A 86 11.92 9.39 -34.06
CA ARG A 86 10.54 9.14 -34.49
C ARG A 86 10.48 8.43 -35.84
N ILE A 87 11.25 8.89 -36.83
CA ILE A 87 11.30 8.24 -38.15
C ILE A 87 11.66 6.76 -38.03
N ARG A 88 12.58 6.42 -37.12
CA ARG A 88 12.99 5.02 -36.86
C ARG A 88 11.91 4.21 -36.15
N VAL A 89 11.21 4.81 -35.19
CA VAL A 89 10.07 4.16 -34.51
C VAL A 89 8.93 3.89 -35.50
N GLU A 90 8.70 4.79 -36.45
CA GLU A 90 7.69 4.62 -37.50
C GLU A 90 8.05 3.43 -38.42
N GLY A 91 9.33 3.29 -38.75
CA GLY A 91 9.84 2.16 -39.54
C GLY A 91 9.83 0.81 -38.81
N ALA A 92 9.96 0.79 -37.49
CA ALA A 92 10.03 -0.44 -36.69
C ALA A 92 8.68 -1.16 -36.50
N GLY A 93 7.56 -0.52 -36.85
CA GLY A 93 6.22 -1.10 -36.79
C GLY A 93 5.34 -0.60 -35.63
N GLN A 94 4.07 -0.97 -35.66
CA GLN A 94 3.08 -0.54 -34.67
C GLN A 94 3.42 -1.07 -33.27
N GLY A 95 3.24 -0.23 -32.24
CA GLY A 95 3.55 -0.57 -30.84
C GLY A 95 4.99 -0.28 -30.41
N SER A 96 5.87 0.13 -31.33
CA SER A 96 7.22 0.57 -30.98
C SER A 96 7.23 1.93 -30.28
N ILE A 97 8.17 2.13 -29.37
CA ILE A 97 8.33 3.35 -28.57
C ILE A 97 9.75 3.89 -28.76
N GLY A 98 9.89 5.19 -28.99
CA GLY A 98 11.21 5.84 -29.00
C GLY A 98 11.68 6.14 -27.58
N VAL A 99 12.96 5.99 -27.31
CA VAL A 99 13.58 6.40 -26.05
C VAL A 99 14.84 7.20 -26.35
N ILE A 100 14.93 8.41 -25.82
CA ILE A 100 16.13 9.24 -25.93
C ILE A 100 16.72 9.39 -24.53
N ILE A 101 17.99 9.02 -24.39
CA ILE A 101 18.76 9.17 -23.16
C ILE A 101 19.74 10.32 -23.38
N GLY A 102 19.54 11.44 -22.69
CA GLY A 102 20.34 12.65 -22.82
C GLY A 102 21.04 13.01 -21.51
N VAL A 103 22.37 12.89 -21.47
CA VAL A 103 23.13 13.19 -20.23
C VAL A 103 23.09 14.69 -19.91
N ALA A 104 23.26 15.56 -20.90
CA ALA A 104 23.11 17.01 -20.74
C ALA A 104 21.63 17.50 -20.70
N GLY A 105 20.66 16.58 -20.65
CA GLY A 105 19.24 16.89 -20.67
C GLY A 105 18.69 17.26 -22.05
N PHE A 106 17.57 17.99 -22.06
CA PHE A 106 16.77 18.32 -23.24
C PHE A 106 16.41 19.80 -23.25
N ASN A 107 16.35 20.43 -24.43
CA ASN A 107 15.84 21.79 -24.53
C ASN A 107 14.30 21.82 -24.63
N ASP A 108 13.71 22.99 -24.33
CA ASP A 108 12.24 23.16 -24.32
C ASP A 108 11.60 22.82 -25.66
N ALA A 109 12.27 23.15 -26.77
CA ALA A 109 11.79 22.82 -28.11
C ALA A 109 11.69 21.30 -28.34
N ALA A 110 12.64 20.51 -27.85
CA ALA A 110 12.59 19.05 -27.92
C ALA A 110 11.44 18.49 -27.06
N VAL A 111 11.21 19.06 -25.89
CA VAL A 111 10.08 18.70 -25.00
C VAL A 111 8.74 18.98 -25.68
N GLU A 112 8.55 20.18 -26.21
CA GLU A 112 7.35 20.55 -26.98
C GLU A 112 7.14 19.63 -28.18
N ARG A 113 8.23 19.28 -28.87
CA ARG A 113 8.19 18.39 -30.03
C ARG A 113 7.70 16.99 -29.66
N VAL A 114 8.14 16.45 -28.53
CA VAL A 114 7.64 15.15 -28.01
C VAL A 114 6.15 15.23 -27.70
N ILE A 115 5.67 16.31 -27.08
CA ILE A 115 4.25 16.49 -26.76
C ILE A 115 3.39 16.50 -28.03
N GLN A 116 3.86 17.13 -29.10
CA GLN A 116 3.17 17.15 -30.40
C GLN A 116 3.00 15.75 -31.01
N TYR A 117 3.84 14.78 -30.63
CA TYR A 117 3.87 13.44 -31.22
C TYR A 117 3.15 12.37 -30.40
N ARG A 118 2.61 12.74 -29.23
CA ARG A 118 2.01 11.82 -28.27
C ARG A 118 0.92 10.90 -28.84
N ASP A 119 0.15 11.37 -29.81
CA ASP A 119 -1.03 10.66 -30.36
C ASP A 119 -0.68 9.69 -31.50
N ARG A 120 0.60 9.60 -31.90
CA ARG A 120 1.06 8.75 -33.01
C ARG A 120 1.91 7.60 -32.50
N GLN A 121 3.16 7.91 -32.18
CA GLN A 121 4.12 6.98 -31.61
C GLN A 121 4.92 7.75 -30.56
N PRO A 122 4.85 7.36 -29.28
CA PRO A 122 5.45 8.12 -28.22
C PRO A 122 6.98 8.03 -28.27
N VAL A 123 7.64 9.15 -28.00
CA VAL A 123 9.08 9.23 -27.75
C VAL A 123 9.27 9.65 -26.29
N LEU A 124 9.99 8.85 -25.52
CA LEU A 124 10.23 9.06 -24.10
C LEU A 124 11.61 9.68 -23.91
N LEU A 125 11.73 10.64 -22.99
CA LEU A 125 12.98 11.31 -22.67
C LEU A 125 13.47 10.84 -21.29
N ILE A 126 14.73 10.44 -21.18
CA ILE A 126 15.39 10.06 -19.92
C ILE A 126 16.60 10.99 -19.73
N GLY A 127 16.58 11.77 -18.64
CA GLY A 127 17.71 12.62 -18.25
C GLY A 127 18.74 11.89 -17.38
N GLU A 128 19.85 12.57 -17.09
CA GLU A 128 20.94 12.02 -16.25
C GLU A 128 20.47 11.56 -14.86
N GLU A 129 19.64 12.34 -14.17
CA GLU A 129 19.16 12.00 -12.82
C GLU A 129 18.39 10.66 -12.80
N GLU A 130 17.46 10.50 -13.74
CA GLU A 130 16.65 9.28 -13.88
C GLU A 130 17.49 8.09 -14.36
N LEU A 131 18.46 8.34 -15.23
CA LEU A 131 19.42 7.35 -15.66
C LEU A 131 20.25 6.86 -14.46
N LEU A 132 20.82 7.77 -13.65
CA LEU A 132 21.58 7.40 -12.45
C LEU A 132 20.73 6.62 -11.44
N GLN A 133 19.48 7.02 -11.23
CA GLN A 133 18.54 6.32 -10.35
C GLN A 133 18.30 4.88 -10.84
N THR A 134 18.06 4.71 -12.14
CA THR A 134 17.81 3.37 -12.72
C THR A 134 19.08 2.54 -12.87
N LEU A 135 20.26 3.14 -13.02
CA LEU A 135 21.53 2.40 -12.97
C LEU A 135 21.84 1.85 -11.56
N GLN A 136 21.35 2.49 -10.50
CA GLN A 136 21.42 1.97 -9.12
C GLN A 136 20.47 0.79 -8.89
N SER A 137 19.28 0.86 -9.49
CA SER A 137 18.22 -0.15 -9.37
C SER A 137 17.65 -0.47 -10.77
N PRO A 138 18.32 -1.32 -11.57
CA PRO A 138 17.93 -1.61 -12.95
C PRO A 138 16.50 -2.12 -13.12
N GLU A 139 15.98 -2.83 -12.11
CA GLU A 139 14.62 -3.32 -12.05
C GLU A 139 13.54 -2.23 -12.12
N LEU A 140 13.89 -0.96 -11.87
CA LEU A 140 12.97 0.17 -11.96
C LEU A 140 12.76 0.71 -13.38
N LEU A 141 13.60 0.31 -14.36
CA LEU A 141 13.57 0.85 -15.71
C LEU A 141 12.23 0.62 -16.43
N ALA A 142 11.67 -0.59 -16.34
CA ALA A 142 10.41 -0.92 -16.99
C ALA A 142 9.26 -0.04 -16.47
N ASN A 143 9.21 0.16 -15.16
CA ASN A 143 8.24 1.05 -14.52
C ASN A 143 8.43 2.51 -14.93
N LEU A 144 9.68 2.99 -14.99
CA LEU A 144 9.98 4.35 -15.44
C LEU A 144 9.47 4.59 -16.87
N LEU A 145 9.77 3.68 -17.80
CA LEU A 145 9.34 3.77 -19.19
C LEU A 145 7.82 3.76 -19.32
N LYS A 146 7.14 2.84 -18.61
CA LYS A 146 5.68 2.78 -18.60
C LYS A 146 5.07 4.08 -18.05
N LYS A 147 5.55 4.56 -16.90
CA LYS A 147 5.08 5.79 -16.26
C LYS A 147 5.25 6.99 -17.18
N LYS A 148 6.40 7.14 -17.84
CA LYS A 148 6.63 8.23 -18.81
C LYS A 148 5.68 8.13 -20.00
N ARG A 149 5.47 6.93 -20.55
CA ARG A 149 4.53 6.70 -21.64
C ARG A 149 3.11 7.11 -21.24
N ASP A 150 2.64 6.62 -20.12
CA ASP A 150 1.27 6.86 -19.68
C ASP A 150 1.05 8.35 -19.36
N GLN A 151 2.05 9.06 -18.82
CA GLN A 151 2.00 10.52 -18.63
C GLN A 151 1.98 11.30 -19.95
N LEU A 152 2.79 10.88 -20.92
CA LEU A 152 2.82 11.52 -22.23
C LEU A 152 1.51 11.31 -22.99
N VAL A 153 1.01 10.06 -23.03
CA VAL A 153 -0.17 9.67 -23.81
C VAL A 153 -1.45 10.16 -23.14
N ALA A 154 -1.63 9.93 -21.83
CA ALA A 154 -2.88 10.27 -21.15
C ALA A 154 -3.00 11.75 -20.76
N HIS A 155 -1.87 12.44 -20.58
CA HIS A 155 -1.88 13.81 -20.04
C HIS A 155 -1.09 14.83 -20.87
N GLY A 156 -0.37 14.39 -21.91
CA GLY A 156 0.46 15.29 -22.72
C GLY A 156 1.63 15.90 -21.94
N ARG A 157 2.13 15.21 -20.92
CA ARG A 157 3.21 15.71 -20.04
C ARG A 157 4.49 14.91 -20.22
N VAL A 158 5.59 15.63 -20.37
CA VAL A 158 6.95 15.06 -20.37
C VAL A 158 7.55 15.32 -18.99
N HIS A 159 7.98 14.25 -18.32
CA HIS A 159 8.68 14.34 -17.04
C HIS A 159 10.18 14.26 -17.28
N LEU A 160 10.93 15.18 -16.69
CA LEU A 160 12.40 15.17 -16.66
C LEU A 160 12.82 15.26 -15.19
N GLY A 161 13.40 14.19 -14.63
CA GLY A 161 13.89 14.18 -13.25
C GLY A 161 12.87 13.72 -12.19
N SER A 162 13.31 13.77 -10.92
CA SER A 162 12.60 13.22 -9.75
C SER A 162 11.39 14.04 -9.27
N ASP A 163 10.70 14.74 -10.17
CA ASP A 163 9.50 15.53 -9.87
C ASP A 163 8.29 14.60 -9.62
N THR A 164 8.40 13.84 -8.54
CA THR A 164 7.42 12.94 -7.97
C THR A 164 6.45 13.68 -7.07
N THR A 165 6.59 15.01 -6.93
CA THR A 165 5.63 15.85 -6.21
C THR A 165 4.39 16.08 -7.07
N ARG A 166 3.67 14.97 -7.29
CA ARG A 166 2.27 14.97 -7.69
C ARG A 166 1.58 15.97 -6.75
N LYS A 167 1.11 17.10 -7.28
CA LYS A 167 0.00 17.81 -6.66
C LYS A 167 -1.22 16.93 -6.85
N THR A 168 -1.26 15.79 -6.14
CA THR A 168 -2.44 14.92 -6.10
C THR A 168 -3.54 15.82 -5.57
N ARG A 169 -4.62 15.96 -6.35
CA ARG A 169 -5.82 16.66 -5.90
C ARG A 169 -6.17 16.07 -4.54
N ARG A 170 -6.34 16.93 -3.53
CA ARG A 170 -6.66 16.50 -2.16
C ARG A 170 -7.95 15.67 -2.27
N ARG A 171 -7.86 14.36 -2.05
CA ARG A 171 -9.01 13.46 -2.05
C ARG A 171 -9.83 13.76 -0.80
N SER A 172 -11.15 13.75 -0.91
CA SER A 172 -12.00 13.99 0.26
C SER A 172 -11.95 12.75 1.14
N THR A 173 -12.00 12.93 2.46
CA THR A 173 -12.24 11.80 3.37
C THR A 173 -13.54 11.09 3.02
N ASP A 174 -14.52 11.82 2.49
CA ASP A 174 -15.83 11.29 2.10
C ASP A 174 -15.76 10.31 0.93
N ASP A 175 -14.62 10.27 0.20
CA ASP A 175 -14.38 9.30 -0.88
C ASP A 175 -14.11 7.88 -0.33
N LEU A 176 -13.90 7.72 0.98
CA LEU A 176 -13.72 6.43 1.67
C LEU A 176 -15.07 5.87 2.14
N PRO A 177 -15.21 4.55 2.35
CA PRO A 177 -16.45 3.96 2.83
C PRO A 177 -16.78 4.42 4.26
N GLU A 178 -18.08 4.46 4.57
CA GLU A 178 -18.55 4.63 5.95
C GLU A 178 -18.31 3.37 6.76
N SER A 179 -17.97 3.55 8.03
CA SER A 179 -17.83 2.43 8.96
C SER A 179 -19.20 1.80 9.22
N SER A 180 -19.34 0.47 9.08
CA SER A 180 -20.57 -0.25 9.46
C SER A 180 -20.68 -0.52 10.96
N PHE A 181 -19.67 -0.11 11.73
CA PHE A 181 -19.73 -0.11 13.19
C PHE A 181 -19.24 1.21 13.80
N SER A 182 -19.61 1.44 15.05
CA SER A 182 -19.22 2.61 15.85
C SER A 182 -18.78 2.20 17.24
N LEU A 183 -17.86 2.96 17.82
CA LEU A 183 -17.43 2.79 19.20
C LEU A 183 -18.26 3.70 20.10
N LEU A 184 -18.84 3.13 21.15
CA LEU A 184 -19.59 3.87 22.17
C LEU A 184 -18.95 3.68 23.54
N ASN A 185 -18.82 4.73 24.34
CA ASN A 185 -18.36 4.61 25.72
C ASN A 185 -19.40 3.90 26.62
N GLY A 186 -19.09 3.70 27.90
CA GLY A 186 -20.01 3.10 28.87
C GLY A 186 -21.37 3.79 28.97
N ASP A 187 -21.39 5.11 28.76
CA ASP A 187 -22.57 5.98 28.75
C ASP A 187 -23.27 6.05 27.37
N GLN A 188 -22.82 5.23 26.41
CA GLN A 188 -23.32 5.15 25.03
C GLN A 188 -23.07 6.41 24.18
N ALA A 189 -22.19 7.31 24.61
CA ALA A 189 -21.74 8.42 23.79
C ALA A 189 -20.71 7.93 22.74
N PRO A 190 -20.75 8.43 21.50
CA PRO A 190 -19.84 8.01 20.46
C PRO A 190 -18.40 8.40 20.77
N LEU A 191 -17.48 7.50 20.47
CA LEU A 191 -16.04 7.69 20.56
C LEU A 191 -15.45 7.64 19.14
N PRO A 192 -14.60 8.60 18.75
CA PRO A 192 -13.90 8.52 17.45
C PRO A 192 -12.85 7.40 17.45
N TYR A 193 -12.30 7.09 18.62
CA TYR A 193 -11.36 6.01 18.88
C TYR A 193 -11.24 5.81 20.40
N LEU A 194 -10.76 4.63 20.80
CA LEU A 194 -10.37 4.30 22.16
C LEU A 194 -8.95 4.80 22.44
N VAL A 195 -8.74 5.47 23.56
CA VAL A 195 -7.41 5.84 24.08
C VAL A 195 -7.02 4.83 25.15
N ALA A 196 -5.83 4.24 25.06
CA ALA A 196 -5.33 3.26 26.01
C ALA A 196 -3.88 3.57 26.41
N LYS A 197 -3.50 3.25 27.66
CA LYS A 197 -2.08 3.10 27.98
C LYS A 197 -1.58 1.82 27.31
N ASP A 198 -0.57 1.95 26.47
CA ASP A 198 -0.02 0.83 25.71
C ASP A 198 1.40 1.15 25.23
N GLY A 199 2.24 0.13 25.05
CA GLY A 199 3.58 0.27 24.49
C GLY A 199 3.61 0.21 22.97
N PHE A 200 4.78 0.37 22.39
CA PHE A 200 5.00 -0.01 20.99
C PHE A 200 4.80 -1.51 20.83
N ALA A 201 3.92 -1.89 19.90
CA ALA A 201 3.68 -3.28 19.55
C ALA A 201 3.10 -3.36 18.14
N GLU A 202 3.55 -4.35 17.38
CA GLU A 202 3.06 -4.68 16.05
C GLU A 202 1.69 -5.38 16.11
N LEU A 203 0.69 -4.78 16.79
CA LEU A 203 -0.62 -5.39 17.08
C LEU A 203 -1.81 -4.46 16.76
N VAL A 204 -2.81 -5.04 16.11
CA VAL A 204 -4.14 -4.44 15.88
C VAL A 204 -5.24 -5.41 16.33
N PHE A 205 -6.25 -4.87 17.02
CA PHE A 205 -7.45 -5.63 17.38
C PHE A 205 -8.41 -5.66 16.19
N VAL A 206 -9.03 -6.79 15.93
CA VAL A 206 -9.95 -6.98 14.81
C VAL A 206 -11.25 -7.64 15.27
N HIS A 207 -12.33 -7.42 14.52
CA HIS A 207 -13.63 -8.03 14.82
C HIS A 207 -13.80 -9.42 14.21
N GLU A 208 -13.14 -9.68 13.08
CA GLU A 208 -13.19 -10.95 12.38
C GLU A 208 -11.85 -11.21 11.69
N LEU A 209 -11.41 -12.47 11.68
CA LEU A 209 -10.23 -12.92 10.94
C LEU A 209 -10.64 -13.90 9.84
N PRO A 210 -10.53 -13.52 8.55
CA PRO A 210 -10.75 -14.44 7.45
C PRO A 210 -9.73 -15.58 7.48
N ASP A 211 -10.21 -16.82 7.47
CA ASP A 211 -9.36 -18.01 7.40
C ASP A 211 -9.01 -18.33 5.94
N VAL A 212 -7.85 -17.86 5.48
CA VAL A 212 -7.43 -18.02 4.08
C VAL A 212 -7.01 -19.43 3.71
N ASP A 213 -6.79 -20.31 4.68
CA ASP A 213 -6.44 -21.71 4.44
C ASP A 213 -7.66 -22.59 4.26
N TRP A 214 -8.83 -22.12 4.71
CA TRP A 214 -10.06 -22.90 4.69
C TRP A 214 -10.86 -22.67 3.41
N VAL A 215 -10.27 -23.08 2.28
CA VAL A 215 -10.96 -23.10 0.97
C VAL A 215 -11.48 -24.51 0.72
N VAL A 216 -12.73 -24.64 0.27
CA VAL A 216 -13.41 -25.93 -0.02
C VAL A 216 -12.59 -26.85 -0.94
N ALA A 217 -11.66 -26.29 -1.73
CA ALA A 217 -10.78 -27.02 -2.65
C ALA A 217 -9.41 -27.45 -2.06
N GLY A 218 -9.12 -27.22 -0.77
CA GLY A 218 -7.85 -27.60 -0.15
C GLY A 218 -6.65 -26.77 -0.59
N GLY A 219 -6.83 -25.45 -0.74
CA GLY A 219 -5.77 -24.54 -1.15
C GLY A 219 -4.80 -24.17 -0.01
N SER A 220 -3.57 -23.81 -0.36
CA SER A 220 -2.65 -23.10 0.54
C SER A 220 -2.75 -21.61 0.26
N GLY A 221 -3.03 -20.80 1.28
CA GLY A 221 -3.03 -19.35 1.12
C GLY A 221 -1.65 -18.81 0.74
N VAL A 222 -1.61 -17.59 0.24
CA VAL A 222 -0.36 -16.91 -0.14
C VAL A 222 -0.23 -15.60 0.62
N THR A 223 1.00 -15.31 1.06
CA THR A 223 1.36 -13.99 1.59
C THR A 223 1.98 -13.17 0.46
N LEU A 224 1.58 -11.92 0.34
CA LEU A 224 2.22 -10.93 -0.51
C LEU A 224 2.66 -9.74 0.33
N ASP A 225 3.95 -9.44 0.28
CA ASP A 225 4.52 -8.27 0.96
C ASP A 225 4.84 -7.17 -0.04
N LEU A 226 4.39 -5.96 0.26
CA LEU A 226 4.58 -4.76 -0.55
C LEU A 226 5.31 -3.69 0.26
N PRO A 227 6.65 -3.71 0.31
CA PRO A 227 7.40 -2.62 0.91
C PRO A 227 7.17 -1.35 0.12
N VAL A 228 6.56 -0.34 0.75
CA VAL A 228 6.28 0.95 0.13
C VAL A 228 7.31 1.97 0.60
N ARG A 229 8.00 2.62 -0.34
CA ARG A 229 9.15 3.49 -0.03
C ARG A 229 8.85 4.97 -0.23
N ARG A 230 9.57 5.81 0.54
CA ARG A 230 9.64 7.27 0.38
C ARG A 230 8.28 7.99 0.41
N LEU A 231 7.43 7.61 1.36
CA LEU A 231 6.18 8.31 1.62
C LEU A 231 6.33 9.30 2.79
N ASN A 232 5.36 10.22 2.87
CA ASN A 232 5.04 10.97 4.09
C ASN A 232 3.59 10.64 4.50
N GLU A 233 3.09 11.21 5.59
CA GLU A 233 1.71 10.99 6.06
C GLU A 233 0.68 11.16 4.94
N ARG A 234 0.83 12.16 4.07
CA ARG A 234 -0.08 12.34 2.93
C ARG A 234 0.01 11.20 1.93
N GLY A 235 1.22 10.69 1.66
CA GLY A 235 1.43 9.51 0.84
C GLY A 235 0.76 8.26 1.43
N LEU A 236 0.75 8.13 2.76
CA LEU A 236 0.04 7.05 3.46
C LEU A 236 -1.49 7.17 3.29
N ILE A 237 -2.02 8.38 3.40
CA ILE A 237 -3.45 8.66 3.14
C ILE A 237 -3.80 8.37 1.66
N ASP A 238 -2.96 8.80 0.72
CA ASP A 238 -3.14 8.52 -0.71
C ASP A 238 -3.09 7.00 -1.00
N LEU A 239 -2.32 6.22 -0.23
CA LEU A 239 -2.31 4.75 -0.27
C LEU A 239 -3.64 4.15 0.15
N ILE A 240 -4.23 4.59 1.26
CA ILE A 240 -5.58 4.15 1.67
C ILE A 240 -6.61 4.45 0.58
N HIS A 241 -6.60 5.66 0.02
CA HIS A 241 -7.52 5.98 -1.08
C HIS A 241 -7.26 5.15 -2.34
N THR A 242 -6.01 4.73 -2.58
CA THR A 242 -5.69 3.89 -3.74
C THR A 242 -6.20 2.47 -3.54
N LEU A 243 -6.02 1.89 -2.34
CA LEU A 243 -6.62 0.61 -1.95
C LEU A 243 -8.14 0.66 -2.09
N ASN A 244 -8.79 1.73 -1.62
CA ASN A 244 -10.22 1.95 -1.79
C ASN A 244 -10.63 2.01 -3.28
N SER A 245 -9.88 2.73 -4.12
CA SER A 245 -10.18 2.81 -5.56
C SER A 245 -10.00 1.47 -6.31
N MET A 246 -9.24 0.54 -5.72
CA MET A 246 -9.09 -0.84 -6.20
C MET A 246 -10.18 -1.78 -5.63
N GLY A 247 -11.06 -1.26 -4.78
CA GLY A 247 -12.10 -2.04 -4.09
C GLY A 247 -11.61 -2.77 -2.84
N TRP A 248 -10.39 -2.53 -2.37
CA TRP A 248 -9.77 -3.23 -1.24
C TRP A 248 -9.94 -2.52 0.10
N THR A 249 -10.91 -1.63 0.23
CA THR A 249 -11.23 -1.01 1.52
C THR A 249 -12.66 -1.35 1.86
N SER A 250 -12.86 -2.09 2.96
CA SER A 250 -14.19 -2.48 3.41
C SER A 250 -14.84 -1.40 4.28
N SER A 251 -16.06 -1.66 4.76
CA SER A 251 -16.72 -0.83 5.77
C SER A 251 -16.27 -1.17 7.20
N GLU A 252 -15.42 -2.17 7.41
CA GLU A 252 -15.03 -2.66 8.75
C GLU A 252 -13.53 -2.70 9.02
N PRO A 253 -12.69 -1.81 8.46
CA PRO A 253 -11.29 -1.82 8.83
C PRO A 253 -11.10 -1.43 10.29
N THR A 254 -10.05 -1.96 10.91
CA THR A 254 -9.62 -1.54 12.24
C THR A 254 -8.19 -1.03 12.19
N TRP A 255 -7.83 -0.18 13.14
CA TRP A 255 -6.51 0.42 13.16
C TRP A 255 -6.04 0.75 14.57
N SER A 256 -4.71 0.79 14.71
CA SER A 256 -4.00 1.19 15.91
C SER A 256 -2.95 2.24 15.54
N ILE A 257 -2.92 3.34 16.26
CA ILE A 257 -1.86 4.35 16.19
C ILE A 257 -1.21 4.42 17.57
N ARG A 258 0.11 4.31 17.67
CA ARG A 258 0.84 4.20 18.94
C ARG A 258 1.93 5.27 19.03
N GLN A 259 1.99 5.95 20.18
CA GLN A 259 3.00 6.95 20.49
C GLN A 259 3.51 6.75 21.93
N ALA A 260 4.74 6.23 22.04
CA ALA A 260 5.43 5.93 23.29
C ALA A 260 4.66 4.98 24.23
N THR A 261 3.81 5.53 25.10
CA THR A 261 3.06 4.84 26.15
C THR A 261 1.54 4.96 25.97
N THR A 262 1.10 5.51 24.85
CA THR A 262 -0.32 5.72 24.53
C THR A 262 -0.63 5.12 23.16
N ALA A 263 -1.77 4.44 23.07
CA ALA A 263 -2.33 3.96 21.81
C ALA A 263 -3.75 4.50 21.59
N TRP A 264 -4.07 4.67 20.32
CA TRP A 264 -5.40 4.99 19.82
C TRP A 264 -5.87 3.86 18.92
N HIS A 265 -6.99 3.24 19.28
CA HIS A 265 -7.59 2.15 18.51
C HIS A 265 -8.93 2.59 17.95
N GLY A 266 -9.17 2.35 16.67
CA GLY A 266 -10.42 2.75 16.03
C GLY A 266 -10.84 1.82 14.92
N GLY A 267 -12.00 2.15 14.36
CA GLY A 267 -12.60 1.46 13.23
C GLY A 267 -12.93 2.44 12.12
N GLY A 268 -12.95 1.97 10.88
CA GLY A 268 -13.31 2.77 9.72
C GLY A 268 -12.14 3.49 9.05
N ALA A 269 -12.15 3.51 7.72
CA ALA A 269 -11.09 4.12 6.91
C ALA A 269 -11.12 5.65 6.98
N ARG A 270 -12.32 6.25 7.07
CA ARG A 270 -12.49 7.70 7.23
C ARG A 270 -11.90 8.16 8.55
N GLU A 271 -12.27 7.47 9.62
CA GLU A 271 -11.85 7.70 10.99
C GLU A 271 -10.35 7.51 11.11
N PHE A 272 -9.76 6.53 10.42
CA PHE A 272 -8.31 6.36 10.35
C PHE A 272 -7.60 7.59 9.75
N VAL A 273 -8.04 8.05 8.58
CA VAL A 273 -7.43 9.22 7.90
C VAL A 273 -7.62 10.50 8.72
N GLN A 274 -8.79 10.67 9.34
CA GLN A 274 -9.07 11.77 10.25
C GLN A 274 -8.19 11.70 11.50
N ALA A 275 -8.03 10.51 12.08
CA ALA A 275 -7.15 10.27 13.21
C ALA A 275 -5.72 10.64 12.82
N LEU A 276 -5.12 10.05 11.79
CA LEU A 276 -3.77 10.40 11.34
C LEU A 276 -3.55 11.92 11.20
N SER A 277 -4.48 12.60 10.51
CA SER A 277 -4.43 14.05 10.25
C SER A 277 -4.57 14.90 11.53
N SER A 278 -5.30 14.42 12.54
CA SER A 278 -5.60 15.14 13.79
C SER A 278 -4.54 14.94 14.89
N ARG A 279 -3.27 14.81 14.50
CA ARG A 279 -2.10 14.60 15.39
C ARG A 279 -2.11 15.47 16.64
N LYS A 280 -2.35 16.77 16.47
CA LYS A 280 -2.25 17.74 17.57
C LYS A 280 -3.27 17.44 18.67
N GLN A 281 -4.45 16.94 18.31
CA GLN A 281 -5.49 16.57 19.27
C GLN A 281 -5.12 15.26 20.00
N ARG A 282 -4.57 14.27 19.30
CA ARG A 282 -4.08 13.03 19.95
C ARG A 282 -2.93 13.29 20.91
N TYR A 283 -2.02 14.19 20.54
CA TYR A 283 -0.84 14.47 21.36
C TYR A 283 -1.15 15.39 22.54
N ASP A 284 -2.36 15.93 22.62
CA ASP A 284 -2.77 16.75 23.74
C ASP A 284 -2.73 15.94 25.04
N GLY A 285 -2.03 16.45 26.05
CA GLY A 285 -1.82 15.76 27.33
C GLY A 285 -0.73 14.68 27.35
N LEU A 286 0.04 14.48 26.26
CA LEU A 286 1.24 13.63 26.31
C LEU A 286 2.42 14.39 26.94
N GLU A 287 3.08 13.77 27.93
CA GLU A 287 4.23 14.37 28.60
C GLU A 287 5.46 14.43 27.69
N GLU A 288 5.82 13.31 27.05
CA GLU A 288 6.99 13.20 26.18
C GLU A 288 6.70 12.29 24.97
N PRO A 289 6.26 12.86 23.83
CA PRO A 289 6.05 12.07 22.62
C PRO A 289 7.41 11.59 22.04
N HIS A 290 7.49 10.32 21.67
CA HIS A 290 8.65 9.78 20.95
C HIS A 290 8.76 10.40 19.55
N HIS A 291 9.96 10.35 18.96
CA HIS A 291 10.24 10.91 17.64
C HIS A 291 9.57 10.15 16.48
N THR A 292 8.91 9.02 16.77
CA THR A 292 8.23 8.15 15.81
C THR A 292 6.90 7.68 16.39
N GLU A 293 5.89 7.58 15.53
CA GLU A 293 4.56 7.03 15.77
C GLU A 293 4.44 5.73 14.95
N GLN A 294 3.95 4.66 15.57
CA GLN A 294 3.71 3.40 14.87
C GLN A 294 2.23 3.31 14.47
N VAL A 295 1.99 2.92 13.23
CA VAL A 295 0.66 2.85 12.63
C VAL A 295 0.43 1.45 12.10
N ILE A 296 -0.72 0.88 12.44
CA ILE A 296 -1.17 -0.43 11.93
C ILE A 296 -2.61 -0.28 11.52
N TYR A 297 -2.92 -0.70 10.31
CA TYR A 297 -4.26 -0.71 9.73
C TYR A 297 -4.53 -2.12 9.23
N PHE A 298 -5.71 -2.66 9.51
CA PHE A 298 -6.16 -3.98 9.08
C PHE A 298 -7.47 -3.85 8.32
N ASP A 299 -7.60 -4.61 7.24
CA ASP A 299 -8.83 -4.68 6.46
C ASP A 299 -8.92 -6.01 5.72
N THR A 300 -10.13 -6.34 5.25
CA THR A 300 -10.43 -7.57 4.53
C THR A 300 -10.42 -7.34 3.02
N CYS A 301 -10.07 -8.37 2.26
CA CYS A 301 -10.07 -8.31 0.81
C CYS A 301 -11.40 -8.84 0.24
N PRO A 302 -11.99 -8.18 -0.78
CA PRO A 302 -13.07 -8.76 -1.55
C PRO A 302 -12.62 -10.09 -2.18
N GLY A 303 -13.44 -11.13 -2.06
CA GLY A 303 -13.10 -12.48 -2.52
C GLY A 303 -12.33 -13.31 -1.49
N GLY A 304 -12.09 -12.77 -0.29
CA GLY A 304 -11.52 -13.47 0.85
C GLY A 304 -10.07 -13.07 1.13
N GLY A 305 -9.66 -13.30 2.38
CA GLY A 305 -8.37 -12.86 2.91
C GLY A 305 -8.39 -11.44 3.44
N PHE A 306 -7.21 -10.95 3.79
CA PHE A 306 -7.04 -9.69 4.49
C PHE A 306 -5.66 -9.10 4.24
N TYR A 307 -5.45 -7.86 4.65
CA TYR A 307 -4.14 -7.26 4.67
C TYR A 307 -3.92 -6.41 5.90
N THR A 308 -2.66 -6.22 6.24
CA THR A 308 -2.23 -5.20 7.20
C THR A 308 -1.36 -4.19 6.49
N LEU A 309 -1.57 -2.92 6.77
CA LEU A 309 -0.64 -1.84 6.46
C LEU A 309 0.06 -1.43 7.75
N THR A 310 1.38 -1.47 7.75
CA THR A 310 2.22 -1.02 8.86
C THR A 310 3.05 0.18 8.43
N ALA A 311 3.22 1.16 9.30
CA ALA A 311 4.08 2.30 9.03
C ALA A 311 4.69 2.90 10.31
N ASP A 312 5.94 3.35 10.19
CA ASP A 312 6.62 4.16 11.20
C ASP A 312 6.70 5.60 10.69
N VAL A 313 5.91 6.49 11.30
CA VAL A 313 5.78 7.88 10.87
C VAL A 313 6.55 8.79 11.81
N SER A 314 7.39 9.68 11.30
CA SER A 314 8.09 10.63 12.16
C SER A 314 7.13 11.58 12.87
N SER A 315 7.44 11.96 14.11
CA SER A 315 6.61 12.89 14.91
C SER A 315 6.90 14.35 14.61
N ASP A 316 7.99 14.65 13.88
CA ASP A 316 8.35 16.01 13.50
C ASP A 316 7.42 16.55 12.38
N PRO A 317 7.52 17.84 12.00
CA PRO A 317 6.65 18.42 10.97
C PRO A 317 6.78 17.78 9.57
N SER A 318 7.90 17.10 9.26
CA SER A 318 8.10 16.47 7.95
C SER A 318 7.22 15.24 7.73
N ARG A 319 6.80 14.56 8.82
CA ARG A 319 5.95 13.35 8.81
C ARG A 319 6.43 12.31 7.80
N VAL A 320 7.74 12.12 7.71
CA VAL A 320 8.36 11.15 6.80
C VAL A 320 8.08 9.74 7.32
N LEU A 321 7.75 8.82 6.41
CA LEU A 321 7.64 7.40 6.73
C LEU A 321 9.04 6.79 6.70
N LEU A 322 9.48 6.28 7.85
CA LEU A 322 10.76 5.56 7.99
C LEU A 322 10.63 4.13 7.46
N ARG A 323 9.47 3.51 7.69
CA ARG A 323 9.10 2.18 7.20
C ARG A 323 7.64 2.21 6.79
N CYS A 324 7.29 1.53 5.70
CA CYS A 324 5.90 1.23 5.36
C CYS A 324 5.82 -0.07 4.57
N ASN A 325 4.88 -0.93 4.93
CA ASN A 325 4.64 -2.19 4.24
C ASN A 325 3.14 -2.46 4.18
N VAL A 326 2.66 -2.98 3.05
CA VAL A 326 1.33 -3.57 2.94
C VAL A 326 1.49 -5.07 2.76
N SER A 327 1.03 -5.85 3.72
CA SER A 327 1.19 -7.30 3.75
C SER A 327 -0.18 -7.96 3.65
N PHE A 328 -0.41 -8.66 2.55
CA PHE A 328 -1.64 -9.38 2.25
C PHE A 328 -1.51 -10.86 2.64
N GLN A 329 -2.61 -11.44 3.09
CA GLN A 329 -2.87 -12.87 3.07
C GLN A 329 -4.08 -13.14 2.20
N LEU A 330 -3.91 -13.93 1.14
CA LEU A 330 -4.92 -14.16 0.12
C LEU A 330 -5.27 -15.64 -0.01
N VAL A 331 -6.52 -15.89 -0.40
CA VAL A 331 -7.10 -17.22 -0.62
C VAL A 331 -6.59 -17.84 -1.93
N GLY A 332 -5.31 -18.21 -2.00
CA GLY A 332 -4.73 -19.05 -3.05
C GLY A 332 -4.95 -18.62 -4.52
N VAL A 333 -4.58 -19.49 -5.47
CA VAL A 333 -4.70 -19.27 -6.92
C VAL A 333 -6.08 -19.73 -7.42
N PRO A 334 -6.78 -18.99 -8.31
CA PRO A 334 -6.28 -17.82 -9.04
C PRO A 334 -6.46 -16.48 -8.31
N VAL A 335 -5.35 -15.75 -8.16
CA VAL A 335 -5.34 -14.34 -7.76
C VAL A 335 -5.38 -13.48 -9.03
N ASP A 336 -6.31 -12.53 -9.11
CA ASP A 336 -6.22 -11.48 -10.14
C ASP A 336 -5.01 -10.58 -9.82
N MET A 337 -4.00 -10.68 -10.67
CA MET A 337 -2.75 -9.94 -10.52
C MET A 337 -2.82 -8.51 -11.06
N ALA A 338 -3.89 -8.13 -11.79
CA ALA A 338 -3.97 -6.81 -12.41
C ALA A 338 -4.03 -5.67 -11.38
N PRO A 339 -4.88 -5.71 -10.34
CA PRO A 339 -4.89 -4.70 -9.28
C PRO A 339 -3.55 -4.64 -8.53
N LEU A 340 -2.92 -5.80 -8.28
CA LEU A 340 -1.63 -5.87 -7.60
C LEU A 340 -0.52 -5.24 -8.43
N ARG A 341 -0.51 -5.47 -9.76
CA ARG A 341 0.40 -4.81 -10.70
C ARG A 341 0.24 -3.30 -10.68
N GLN A 342 -0.99 -2.81 -10.67
CA GLN A 342 -1.26 -1.37 -10.56
C GLN A 342 -0.76 -0.80 -9.23
N LEU A 343 -0.88 -1.53 -8.13
CA LEU A 343 -0.36 -1.11 -6.82
C LEU A 343 1.17 -1.09 -6.82
N PHE A 344 1.82 -2.13 -7.34
CA PHE A 344 3.28 -2.18 -7.45
C PHE A 344 3.85 -1.02 -8.26
N GLU A 345 3.21 -0.69 -9.38
CA GLU A 345 3.61 0.43 -10.25
C GLU A 345 3.36 1.79 -9.59
N GLY A 346 2.26 1.93 -8.85
CA GLY A 346 1.90 3.17 -8.17
C GLY A 346 2.84 3.56 -7.03
N TYR A 347 3.44 2.58 -6.38
CA TYR A 347 4.21 2.74 -5.13
C TYR A 347 5.67 2.27 -5.20
N ASP A 348 6.19 2.06 -6.41
CA ASP A 348 7.57 1.62 -6.66
C ASP A 348 7.95 0.31 -5.95
N ALA A 349 6.96 -0.57 -5.77
CA ALA A 349 7.10 -1.81 -5.02
C ALA A 349 7.43 -3.04 -5.90
N MET A 350 7.46 -2.88 -7.24
CA MET A 350 7.77 -3.99 -8.18
C MET A 350 9.12 -4.66 -7.91
N ALA A 351 10.11 -3.91 -7.44
CA ALA A 351 11.47 -4.40 -7.20
C ALA A 351 11.59 -5.29 -5.96
N THR A 352 10.70 -5.08 -4.98
CA THR A 352 10.85 -5.63 -3.62
C THR A 352 9.67 -6.45 -3.16
N GLY A 353 8.59 -6.47 -3.93
CA GLY A 353 7.44 -7.27 -3.62
C GLY A 353 7.65 -8.75 -3.94
N PHE A 354 7.21 -9.63 -3.06
CA PHE A 354 7.36 -11.07 -3.24
C PHE A 354 6.17 -11.84 -2.68
N PHE A 355 5.85 -12.95 -3.34
CA PHE A 355 4.90 -13.94 -2.85
C PHE A 355 5.63 -15.01 -2.05
N ARG A 356 5.01 -15.45 -0.95
CA ARG A 356 5.43 -16.63 -0.21
C ARG A 356 4.24 -17.56 0.00
N PRO A 357 4.41 -18.88 -0.15
CA PRO A 357 3.40 -19.82 0.31
C PRO A 357 3.28 -19.71 1.84
N LEU A 358 2.06 -19.79 2.37
CA LEU A 358 1.86 -19.95 3.80
C LEU A 358 2.36 -21.34 4.21
N ALA A 359 3.36 -21.37 5.10
CA ALA A 359 3.99 -22.62 5.57
C ALA A 359 3.24 -23.27 6.75
N GLY A 360 2.18 -22.65 7.25
CA GLY A 360 1.36 -23.12 8.35
C GLY A 360 0.04 -22.34 8.42
N PRO A 361 -0.82 -22.64 9.41
CA PRO A 361 -2.13 -22.01 9.53
C PRO A 361 -2.03 -20.49 9.59
N ALA A 362 -2.82 -19.82 8.75
CA ALA A 362 -3.00 -18.38 8.67
C ALA A 362 -3.53 -17.80 9.98
N VAL A 363 -4.47 -18.54 10.59
CA VAL A 363 -5.13 -18.18 11.85
C VAL A 363 -4.84 -19.25 12.91
N GLN A 364 -4.18 -18.83 13.98
CA GLN A 364 -4.04 -19.60 15.20
C GLN A 364 -5.23 -19.34 16.11
N ARG A 365 -5.79 -20.38 16.72
CA ARG A 365 -6.93 -20.28 17.63
C ARG A 365 -6.62 -20.92 18.96
N GLY A 366 -7.07 -20.31 20.03
CA GLY A 366 -6.98 -20.88 21.38
C GLY A 366 -8.28 -20.68 22.14
N HIS A 367 -8.56 -21.61 23.04
CA HIS A 367 -9.69 -21.54 23.97
C HIS A 367 -9.16 -21.41 25.39
N LEU A 368 -9.89 -20.70 26.23
CA LEU A 368 -9.57 -20.63 27.65
C LEU A 368 -10.10 -21.89 28.36
N GLU A 369 -9.33 -22.43 29.29
CA GLU A 369 -9.79 -23.56 30.12
C GLU A 369 -10.95 -23.15 31.04
N ASN A 370 -10.97 -21.89 31.47
CA ASN A 370 -12.03 -21.30 32.28
C ASN A 370 -12.38 -19.92 31.72
N ASP A 371 -13.68 -19.64 31.64
CA ASP A 371 -14.20 -18.35 31.22
C ASP A 371 -13.68 -17.23 32.13
N GLN A 372 -13.04 -16.22 31.53
CA GLN A 372 -12.48 -15.10 32.27
C GLN A 372 -13.46 -13.92 32.25
N ILE A 373 -14.00 -13.55 33.42
CA ILE A 373 -14.92 -12.42 33.56
C ILE A 373 -14.25 -11.12 33.08
N LEU A 374 -14.98 -10.33 32.29
CA LEU A 374 -14.54 -9.07 31.70
C LEU A 374 -15.26 -7.86 32.31
N ASP A 375 -14.49 -6.82 32.62
CA ASP A 375 -14.99 -5.48 33.00
C ASP A 375 -15.13 -4.62 31.75
N ALA A 376 -16.34 -4.61 31.15
CA ALA A 376 -16.63 -3.89 29.92
C ALA A 376 -16.78 -2.37 30.16
N VAL A 377 -15.96 -1.58 29.46
CA VAL A 377 -15.88 -0.11 29.59
C VAL A 377 -16.43 0.64 28.38
N ALA A 378 -16.54 -0.02 27.23
CA ALA A 378 -17.11 0.53 26.00
C ALA A 378 -17.68 -0.61 25.12
N TYR A 379 -18.43 -0.24 24.09
CA TYR A 379 -19.16 -1.15 23.21
C TYR A 379 -18.78 -0.87 21.75
N VAL A 380 -18.67 -1.93 20.97
CA VAL A 380 -18.64 -1.88 19.51
C VAL A 380 -20.05 -2.20 19.03
N VAL A 381 -20.62 -1.29 18.24
CA VAL A 381 -22.02 -1.34 17.87
C VAL A 381 -22.16 -1.25 16.36
N SER A 382 -22.84 -2.23 15.78
CA SER A 382 -23.28 -2.22 14.39
C SER A 382 -24.79 -1.97 14.29
N ALA A 383 -25.24 -1.37 13.21
CA ALA A 383 -26.66 -1.23 12.91
C ALA A 383 -27.12 -2.47 12.12
N ASP A 384 -28.31 -2.98 12.43
CA ASP A 384 -28.92 -4.04 11.63
C ASP A 384 -29.09 -3.56 10.17
N PRO A 385 -28.44 -4.20 9.18
CA PRO A 385 -28.63 -3.84 7.78
C PRO A 385 -30.05 -4.20 7.28
N PHE A 386 -30.79 -5.03 8.02
CA PHE A 386 -32.14 -5.49 7.68
C PHE A 386 -33.13 -5.16 8.81
N PRO A 387 -33.52 -3.88 9.00
CA PRO A 387 -34.45 -3.50 10.05
C PRO A 387 -35.74 -4.32 9.95
N ALA A 388 -36.13 -4.96 11.06
CA ALA A 388 -37.36 -5.73 11.16
C ALA A 388 -38.56 -4.88 10.69
N GLY A 389 -39.07 -5.18 9.50
CA GLY A 389 -40.09 -4.37 8.80
C GLY A 389 -39.92 -4.30 7.29
N SER A 390 -38.80 -4.79 6.73
CA SER A 390 -38.56 -4.85 5.28
C SER A 390 -39.08 -6.13 4.59
N SER A 391 -39.77 -7.03 5.32
CA SER A 391 -40.52 -8.10 4.67
C SER A 391 -41.70 -7.50 3.92
N GLU A 392 -41.67 -7.59 2.58
CA GLU A 392 -42.73 -7.31 1.61
C GLU A 392 -44.04 -6.83 2.25
N ALA A 393 -44.20 -5.51 2.31
CA ALA A 393 -45.47 -4.90 2.65
C ALA A 393 -46.54 -5.45 1.70
N GLU A 394 -47.46 -6.25 2.25
CA GLU A 394 -48.75 -6.50 1.63
C GLU A 394 -49.33 -5.14 1.25
N ALA A 395 -49.54 -4.96 -0.06
CA ALA A 395 -50.07 -3.76 -0.67
C ALA A 395 -51.47 -3.48 -0.10
N GLY A 396 -51.56 -2.64 0.94
CA GLY A 396 -52.88 -2.33 1.49
C GLY A 396 -52.97 -1.58 2.81
N SER A 397 -52.08 -0.65 3.15
CA SER A 397 -52.44 0.37 4.15
C SER A 397 -51.53 1.59 4.09
N ALA A 398 -52.05 2.69 3.56
CA ALA A 398 -51.44 4.00 3.64
C ALA A 398 -51.61 4.54 5.07
N THR A 399 -50.68 4.22 5.96
CA THR A 399 -50.50 4.93 7.23
C THR A 399 -49.04 5.32 7.40
N THR A 400 -48.85 6.63 7.64
CA THR A 400 -47.64 7.35 8.03
C THR A 400 -46.40 6.49 8.30
N SER A 401 -45.46 6.51 7.35
CA SER A 401 -44.12 5.96 7.46
C SER A 401 -43.34 6.63 8.59
N GLN A 402 -43.50 6.14 9.83
CA GLN A 402 -42.52 6.39 10.88
C GLN A 402 -41.24 5.67 10.46
N VAL A 403 -40.19 6.43 10.17
CA VAL A 403 -38.85 5.89 9.96
C VAL A 403 -38.42 5.27 11.30
N VAL A 404 -38.56 3.95 11.41
CA VAL A 404 -38.06 3.20 12.56
C VAL A 404 -36.53 3.23 12.45
N GLU A 405 -35.86 3.87 13.40
CA GLU A 405 -34.40 3.81 13.46
C GLU A 405 -33.96 2.34 13.56
N PRO A 406 -32.97 1.91 12.77
CA PRO A 406 -32.50 0.52 12.79
C PRO A 406 -32.04 0.14 14.20
N GLU A 407 -32.39 -1.06 14.64
CA GLU A 407 -31.95 -1.56 15.94
C GLU A 407 -30.43 -1.67 15.96
N LYS A 408 -29.83 -1.14 17.02
CA LYS A 408 -28.38 -1.16 17.23
C LYS A 408 -28.00 -2.40 18.03
N TRP A 409 -27.04 -3.16 17.51
CA TRP A 409 -26.56 -4.40 18.09
C TRP A 409 -25.13 -4.24 18.59
N VAL A 410 -24.87 -4.72 19.80
CA VAL A 410 -23.52 -4.85 20.33
C VAL A 410 -22.90 -6.09 19.67
N THR A 411 -21.87 -5.85 18.88
CA THR A 411 -21.11 -6.88 18.16
C THR A 411 -19.71 -7.09 18.74
N GLY A 412 -19.31 -6.21 19.66
CA GLY A 412 -18.05 -6.31 20.38
C GLY A 412 -18.06 -5.45 21.63
N ILE A 413 -17.06 -5.65 22.49
CA ILE A 413 -16.87 -4.87 23.71
C ILE A 413 -15.41 -4.44 23.84
N VAL A 414 -15.19 -3.32 24.52
CA VAL A 414 -13.88 -2.97 25.05
C VAL A 414 -13.90 -3.32 26.53
N ALA A 415 -12.96 -4.15 26.96
CA ALA A 415 -12.84 -4.56 28.35
C ALA A 415 -11.46 -4.22 28.91
N ARG A 416 -11.37 -4.02 30.23
CA ARG A 416 -10.07 -3.98 30.90
C ARG A 416 -9.34 -5.30 30.66
N ASN A 417 -8.11 -5.21 30.19
CA ASN A 417 -7.31 -6.39 29.92
C ASN A 417 -7.02 -7.13 31.24
N PRO A 418 -7.54 -8.36 31.43
CA PRO A 418 -7.32 -9.11 32.67
C PRO A 418 -5.85 -9.52 32.85
N TYR A 419 -5.07 -9.54 31.76
CA TYR A 419 -3.66 -9.91 31.73
C TYR A 419 -2.72 -8.70 31.63
N HIS A 420 -3.24 -7.46 31.78
CA HIS A 420 -2.41 -6.26 31.74
C HIS A 420 -1.45 -6.22 32.94
N ARG A 421 -0.15 -6.28 32.63
CA ARG A 421 0.99 -6.47 33.55
C ARG A 421 0.94 -7.82 34.29
N PRO A 422 2.08 -8.55 34.37
CA PRO A 422 2.14 -9.94 34.85
C PRO A 422 1.73 -10.14 36.32
N GLU A 423 1.44 -9.07 37.07
CA GLU A 423 0.98 -9.10 38.45
C GLU A 423 -0.47 -9.60 38.61
N ARG A 424 -1.26 -9.68 37.52
CA ARG A 424 -2.69 -10.06 37.55
C ARG A 424 -3.02 -11.50 37.11
N GLY A 425 -2.06 -12.27 36.62
CA GLY A 425 -2.26 -13.68 36.27
C GLY A 425 -1.29 -14.22 35.22
N THR A 426 -1.32 -15.52 34.98
CA THR A 426 -0.61 -16.17 33.87
C THR A 426 -1.40 -15.99 32.57
N THR A 427 -0.74 -15.49 31.54
CA THR A 427 -1.35 -15.38 30.20
C THR A 427 -1.65 -16.78 29.64
N PRO A 428 -2.75 -16.94 28.89
CA PRO A 428 -3.06 -18.19 28.21
C PRO A 428 -1.97 -18.60 27.23
N GLU A 429 -1.80 -19.90 26.99
CA GLU A 429 -0.90 -20.38 25.94
C GLU A 429 -1.31 -19.80 24.58
N GLY A 430 -0.33 -19.33 23.80
CA GLY A 430 -0.56 -18.71 22.49
C GLY A 430 -1.03 -17.25 22.53
N TRP A 431 -1.37 -16.71 23.70
CA TRP A 431 -1.75 -15.30 23.85
C TRP A 431 -0.61 -14.36 23.40
N PRO A 432 -0.87 -13.34 22.56
CA PRO A 432 0.20 -12.49 22.06
C PRO A 432 0.79 -11.62 23.17
N ARG A 433 2.11 -11.70 23.38
CA ARG A 433 2.84 -10.85 24.35
C ARG A 433 2.66 -9.34 24.10
N ALA A 434 2.39 -8.97 22.85
CA ALA A 434 2.06 -7.60 22.46
C ALA A 434 0.83 -7.03 23.18
N VAL A 435 -0.06 -7.89 23.69
CA VAL A 435 -1.26 -7.49 24.43
C VAL A 435 -0.94 -7.16 25.90
N ASP A 436 0.17 -7.66 26.45
CA ASP A 436 0.51 -7.55 27.89
C ASP A 436 0.67 -6.09 28.34
N SER A 437 1.09 -5.20 27.43
CA SER A 437 1.24 -3.76 27.67
C SER A 437 -0.06 -2.97 27.52
N SER A 438 -1.09 -3.55 26.90
CA SER A 438 -2.33 -2.85 26.59
C SER A 438 -3.27 -2.84 27.78
N GLU A 439 -3.73 -1.66 28.20
CA GLU A 439 -4.68 -1.49 29.29
C GLU A 439 -6.04 -2.15 28.99
N PHE A 440 -6.42 -2.19 27.71
CA PHE A 440 -7.70 -2.70 27.25
C PHE A 440 -7.52 -3.80 26.20
N ILE A 441 -8.52 -4.65 26.08
CA ILE A 441 -8.71 -5.54 24.93
C ILE A 441 -10.02 -5.16 24.24
N ILE A 442 -10.02 -5.25 22.91
CA ILE A 442 -11.22 -5.03 22.10
C ILE A 442 -11.66 -6.39 21.58
N CYS A 443 -12.76 -6.90 22.13
CA CYS A 443 -13.26 -8.24 21.85
C CYS A 443 -14.39 -8.22 20.82
N ALA A 444 -14.42 -9.21 19.94
CA ALA A 444 -15.61 -9.58 19.20
C ALA A 444 -16.57 -10.35 20.11
N LEU A 445 -17.89 -10.16 19.93
CA LEU A 445 -18.89 -10.97 20.62
C LEU A 445 -19.30 -12.16 19.75
N ARG A 446 -19.24 -13.35 20.33
CA ARG A 446 -19.76 -14.57 19.69
C ARG A 446 -21.27 -14.50 19.49
N ASN A 447 -22.00 -13.99 20.49
CA ASN A 447 -23.44 -13.76 20.42
C ASN A 447 -23.74 -12.27 20.55
N HIS A 448 -24.29 -11.67 19.49
CA HIS A 448 -24.69 -10.27 19.51
C HIS A 448 -25.94 -10.08 20.37
N HIS A 449 -26.10 -8.90 20.96
CA HIS A 449 -27.33 -8.52 21.66
C HIS A 449 -27.73 -7.07 21.39
N PRO A 450 -29.01 -6.72 21.52
CA PRO A 450 -29.43 -5.33 21.36
C PRO A 450 -28.75 -4.42 22.38
N LEU A 451 -28.34 -3.22 21.97
CA LEU A 451 -27.70 -2.22 22.84
C LEU A 451 -28.56 -1.87 24.06
N ARG A 452 -29.88 -1.96 23.92
CA ARG A 452 -30.86 -1.68 24.99
C ARG A 452 -31.01 -2.82 26.01
N LYS A 453 -30.59 -4.04 25.68
CA LYS A 453 -30.70 -5.23 26.53
C LYS A 453 -29.32 -5.64 27.01
N LYS A 454 -28.81 -4.93 28.03
CA LYS A 454 -27.48 -5.21 28.59
C LYS A 454 -27.49 -6.52 29.39
N PRO A 455 -26.53 -7.42 29.15
CA PRO A 455 -26.39 -8.65 29.92
C PRO A 455 -25.86 -8.38 31.33
N LYS A 456 -25.84 -9.43 32.17
CA LYS A 456 -25.36 -9.33 33.56
C LYS A 456 -23.84 -9.22 33.65
N GLY A 457 -23.12 -9.71 32.66
CA GLY A 457 -21.67 -9.67 32.59
C GLY A 457 -21.19 -10.14 31.21
N TYR A 458 -19.88 -10.06 31.01
CA TYR A 458 -19.22 -10.62 29.82
C TYR A 458 -18.07 -11.50 30.29
N PHE A 459 -17.71 -12.47 29.46
CA PHE A 459 -16.59 -13.36 29.72
C PHE A 459 -15.82 -13.65 28.44
N LEU A 460 -14.50 -13.69 28.55
CA LEU A 460 -13.60 -14.08 27.47
C LEU A 460 -13.64 -15.61 27.36
N ILE A 461 -13.81 -16.12 26.14
CA ILE A 461 -13.96 -17.56 25.87
C ILE A 461 -12.82 -18.13 25.02
N SER A 462 -12.36 -17.38 24.03
CA SER A 462 -11.39 -17.83 23.05
C SER A 462 -10.67 -16.64 22.43
N TRP A 463 -9.70 -16.94 21.58
CA TRP A 463 -8.98 -15.93 20.82
C TRP A 463 -8.53 -16.49 19.48
N GLU A 464 -8.38 -15.59 18.52
CA GLU A 464 -7.81 -15.85 17.22
C GLU A 464 -6.67 -14.87 16.93
N LEU A 465 -5.62 -15.37 16.27
CA LEU A 465 -4.42 -14.60 15.95
C LEU A 465 -3.97 -14.93 14.53
N ALA A 466 -3.86 -13.90 13.71
CA ALA A 466 -3.20 -13.98 12.41
C ALA A 466 -1.92 -13.14 12.41
N ARG A 467 -0.89 -13.60 11.69
CA ARG A 467 0.39 -12.90 11.56
C ARG A 467 0.69 -12.58 10.11
N THR A 468 0.76 -11.30 9.79
CA THR A 468 1.40 -10.85 8.55
C THR A 468 2.90 -10.71 8.77
N SER A 469 3.64 -10.19 7.80
CA SER A 469 5.10 -10.06 7.96
C SER A 469 5.50 -9.11 9.08
N ASP A 470 4.70 -8.08 9.31
CA ASP A 470 5.06 -6.94 10.15
C ASP A 470 4.00 -6.61 11.21
N ALA A 471 2.92 -7.38 11.29
CA ALA A 471 1.84 -7.15 12.24
C ALA A 471 1.14 -8.43 12.69
N GLN A 472 0.53 -8.33 13.85
CA GLN A 472 -0.36 -9.31 14.46
C GLN A 472 -1.78 -8.73 14.45
N ALA A 473 -2.70 -9.44 13.82
CA ALA A 473 -4.13 -9.15 13.88
C ALA A 473 -4.74 -10.09 14.92
N PHE A 474 -5.33 -9.54 15.97
CA PHE A 474 -5.77 -10.28 17.14
C PHE A 474 -7.25 -10.07 17.41
N CYS A 475 -7.99 -11.16 17.50
CA CYS A 475 -9.43 -11.17 17.81
C CYS A 475 -9.64 -11.94 19.12
N PRO A 476 -9.67 -11.27 20.29
CA PRO A 476 -10.19 -11.88 21.49
C PRO A 476 -11.70 -12.01 21.37
N VAL A 477 -12.25 -13.18 21.71
CA VAL A 477 -13.67 -13.48 21.54
C VAL A 477 -14.32 -13.61 22.91
N ALA A 478 -15.36 -12.82 23.13
CA ALA A 478 -16.14 -12.78 24.35
C ALA A 478 -17.60 -13.24 24.12
N ASP A 479 -18.29 -13.56 25.21
CA ASP A 479 -19.70 -13.91 25.26
C ASP A 479 -20.34 -13.32 26.53
N TRP A 480 -21.66 -13.49 26.73
CA TRP A 480 -22.42 -12.82 27.80
C TRP A 480 -23.50 -13.65 28.52
#